data_AF-A0A955IQU2-F1
#
_entry.id   AF-A0A955IQU2-F1
#
_cell.length_a   1.000
_cell.length_b   1.000
_cell.length_c   1.000
_cell.angle_alpha   90.00
_cell.angle_beta   90.00
_cell.angle_gamma   90.00
#
_symmetry.space_group_name_H-M   'P 1'
#
loop_
_entity.id
_entity.type
_entity.pdbx_description
1 polymer ?
#
loop_
_entity_poly.entity_id
_entity_poly.type
_entity_poly.pdbx_seq_one_letter_code
_entity_poly.pdbx_strand_id
1 'polypeptide(L)' 'TFEGGAPVRLVDGEGRDVARGLTNFSSDDLRRIAGCASDRIEGILGRCEYDEVIHRDNLALLPA' A
#
# COMPACT_ATOMS: atom_id res chain seq x y z
N THR A 1 3.96 12.36 -3.02
CA THR A 1 4.71 11.17 -3.45
C THR A 1 5.41 10.59 -2.24
N PHE A 2 5.75 9.30 -2.25
CA PHE A 2 6.44 8.63 -1.16
C PHE A 2 7.15 7.38 -1.67
N GLU A 3 8.13 6.90 -0.90
CA GLU A 3 8.89 5.68 -1.19
C GLU A 3 8.37 4.48 -0.36
N GLY A 4 8.87 3.29 -0.69
CA GLY A 4 8.73 2.12 0.18
C GLY A 4 9.30 2.39 1.57
N GLY A 5 8.63 1.86 2.59
CA GLY A 5 8.91 2.11 4.01
C GLY A 5 8.31 3.40 4.57
N ALA A 6 7.68 4.24 3.75
CA ALA A 6 7.08 5.48 4.23
C ALA A 6 5.80 5.23 5.05
N PRO A 7 5.55 6.01 6.11
CA PRO A 7 4.26 6.03 6.78
C PRO A 7 3.21 6.68 5.89
N VAL A 8 2.08 5.99 5.72
CA VAL A 8 0.96 6.43 4.88
C VAL A 8 -0.35 6.38 5.65
N ARG A 9 -1.30 7.22 5.21
CA ARG A 9 -2.69 7.20 5.69
C ARG A 9 -3.52 6.32 4.78
N LEU A 10 -4.39 5.51 5.38
CA LEU A 10 -5.45 4.82 4.67
C LEU A 10 -6.74 5.58 4.93
N VAL A 11 -7.45 5.93 3.85
CA VAL A 11 -8.70 6.69 3.91
C VAL A 11 -9.85 5.88 3.29
N ASP A 12 -11.06 6.05 3.82
CA ASP A 12 -12.27 5.50 3.23
C ASP A 12 -12.70 6.30 1.97
N GLY A 13 -13.80 5.88 1.33
CA GLY A 13 -14.36 6.56 0.15
C GLY A 13 -14.88 7.98 0.41
N GLU A 14 -15.05 8.37 1.68
CA GLU A 14 -15.47 9.71 2.11
C GLU A 14 -14.27 10.55 2.59
N GLY A 15 -13.06 10.02 2.50
CA GLY A 15 -11.81 10.69 2.86
C GLY A 15 -11.48 10.67 4.35
N ARG A 16 -12.18 9.87 5.17
CA ARG A 16 -11.87 9.74 6.60
C ARG A 16 -10.67 8.82 6.80
N ASP A 17 -9.74 9.22 7.65
CA ASP A 17 -8.61 8.39 8.04
C ASP A 17 -9.12 7.15 8.82
N VAL A 18 -8.90 5.94 8.30
CA VAL A 18 -9.32 4.68 8.94
C VAL A 18 -8.16 3.90 9.55
N ALA A 19 -6.95 4.11 9.03
CA ALA A 19 -5.74 3.46 9.53
C ALA A 19 -4.48 4.24 9.11
N ARG A 20 -3.36 3.89 9.74
CA ARG A 20 -2.01 4.29 9.31
C ARG A 20 -1.12 3.06 9.19
N GLY A 21 -0.17 3.09 8.28
CA GLY A 21 0.78 1.98 8.16
C GLY A 21 2.02 2.31 7.35
N LEU A 22 2.95 1.36 7.26
CA LEU A 22 4.14 1.46 6.41
C LEU A 22 3.90 0.74 5.09
N THR A 23 4.08 1.44 3.97
CA THR A 23 3.91 0.86 2.64
C THR A 23 5.15 0.08 2.19
N ASN A 24 4.97 -1.06 1.54
CA ASN A 24 6.04 -1.82 0.91
C ASN A 24 6.44 -1.25 -0.47
N PHE A 25 5.58 -0.43 -1.07
CA PHE A 25 5.75 0.11 -2.42
C PHE A 25 5.75 1.64 -2.44
N SER A 26 6.47 2.21 -3.41
CA SER A 26 6.44 3.64 -3.69
C SER A 26 5.06 4.09 -4.19
N SER A 27 4.77 5.39 -4.11
CA SER A 27 3.52 5.93 -4.67
C SER A 27 3.39 5.71 -6.17
N ASP A 28 4.51 5.54 -6.87
CA ASP A 28 4.54 5.36 -8.33
C ASP A 28 4.25 3.89 -8.69
N ASP A 29 4.83 2.94 -7.96
CA ASP A 29 4.50 1.53 -8.09
C ASP A 29 3.03 1.28 -7.76
N LEU A 30 2.52 1.85 -6.66
CA LEU A 30 1.14 1.69 -6.23
C LEU A 30 0.13 2.15 -7.28
N ARG A 31 0.41 3.23 -8.02
CA ARG A 31 -0.46 3.67 -9.12
C ARG A 31 -0.53 2.66 -10.27
N ARG A 32 0.54 1.88 -10.49
CA ARG A 32 0.62 0.88 -11.57
C ARG A 32 -0.07 -0.43 -11.19
N ILE A 33 -0.05 -0.81 -9.91
CA ILE A 33 -0.59 -2.08 -9.43
C ILE A 33 -1.95 -1.96 -8.74
N ALA A 34 -2.51 -0.75 -8.61
CA ALA A 34 -3.81 -0.53 -8.00
C ALA A 34 -4.89 -1.40 -8.69
N GLY A 35 -5.62 -2.19 -7.89
CA GLY A 35 -6.67 -3.10 -8.39
C GLY A 35 -6.15 -4.37 -9.08
N CYS A 36 -4.83 -4.59 -9.14
CA CYS A 36 -4.25 -5.82 -9.65
C CYS A 36 -4.17 -6.88 -8.54
N ALA A 37 -4.31 -8.15 -8.92
CA ALA A 37 -3.99 -9.26 -8.04
C ALA A 37 -2.47 -9.35 -7.81
N SER A 38 -2.05 -9.81 -6.63
CA SER A 38 -0.64 -9.82 -6.23
C SER A 38 0.26 -10.63 -7.17
N ASP A 39 -0.28 -11.73 -7.73
CA ASP A 39 0.41 -12.56 -8.73
C ASP A 39 0.76 -11.82 -10.04
N ARG A 40 0.15 -10.67 -10.30
CA ARG A 40 0.45 -9.81 -11.46
C ARG A 40 1.51 -8.75 -11.17
N ILE A 41 1.88 -8.52 -9.91
CA ILE A 41 2.78 -7.42 -9.52
C ILE A 41 4.14 -7.59 -10.19
N GLU A 42 4.73 -8.79 -10.16
CA GLU A 42 6.04 -9.06 -10.77
C GLU A 42 6.03 -8.73 -12.28
N GLY A 43 4.98 -9.16 -12.99
CA GLY A 43 4.84 -8.87 -14.41
C GLY A 43 4.67 -7.38 -14.73
N ILE A 44 4.06 -6.60 -13.83
CA ILE A 44 3.84 -5.16 -14.02
C ILE A 44 5.09 -4.36 -13.65
N LEU A 45 5.75 -4.69 -12.53
CA LEU A 45 6.85 -3.90 -11.97
C LEU A 45 8.25 -4.43 -12.35
N GLY A 46 8.34 -5.65 -12.85
CA GLY A 46 9.60 -6.37 -13.09
C GLY A 46 10.29 -6.87 -11.82
N ARG A 47 9.60 -6.76 -10.67
CA ARG A 47 10.04 -7.22 -9.34
C ARG A 47 8.83 -7.48 -8.47
N CYS A 48 8.90 -8.44 -7.56
CA CYS A 48 7.93 -8.62 -6.49
C CYS A 48 8.65 -9.08 -5.22
N GLU A 49 8.92 -8.12 -4.34
CA GLU A 49 9.55 -8.40 -3.03
C GLU A 49 8.51 -8.67 -1.94
N TYR A 50 7.25 -8.27 -2.18
CA TYR A 50 6.16 -8.32 -1.22
C TYR A 50 4.83 -8.60 -1.92
N ASP A 51 3.96 -9.38 -1.31
CA ASP A 51 2.61 -9.66 -1.84
C ASP A 51 1.58 -8.61 -1.38
N GLU A 52 1.86 -7.91 -0.27
CA GLU A 52 0.98 -6.92 0.33
C GLU A 52 1.50 -5.48 0.18
N VAL A 53 0.58 -4.54 -0.03
CA VAL A 53 0.89 -3.10 -0.04
C VAL A 53 1.29 -2.60 1.34
N ILE A 54 0.54 -3.01 2.37
CA ILE A 54 0.85 -2.75 3.78
C ILE A 54 0.61 -4.07 4.50
N HIS A 55 1.67 -4.62 5.10
CA HIS A 55 1.53 -5.82 5.93
C HIS A 55 0.76 -5.49 7.22
N ARG A 56 -0.06 -6.42 7.73
CA ARG A 56 -0.92 -6.20 8.91
C ARG A 56 -0.13 -5.80 10.16
N ASP A 57 1.08 -6.31 10.31
CA ASP A 57 1.95 -6.01 11.47
C ASP A 57 2.50 -4.57 11.40
N ASN A 58 2.47 -3.98 10.20
CA ASN A 58 2.86 -2.60 9.93
C ASN A 58 1.64 -1.67 9.79
N LEU A 59 0.46 -2.09 10.26
CA LEU A 59 -0.81 -1.36 10.17
C LEU A 59 -1.39 -1.12 11.56
N ALA A 60 -1.80 0.11 11.83
CA ALA A 60 -2.53 0.51 13.03
C ALA A 60 -3.91 1.08 12.64
N LEU A 61 -4.97 0.49 13.16
CA LEU A 61 -6.34 1.01 13.00
C LEU A 61 -6.53 2.27 13.83
N LEU A 62 -7.29 3.23 13.30
CA LEU A 62 -7.67 4.43 14.04
C LEU A 62 -9.02 4.20 14.74
N PRO A 63 -9.23 4.82 15.91
CA PRO A 63 -10.53 4.79 16.58
C PRO A 63 -11.61 5.40 15.69
N ALA A 64 -12.82 4.84 15.77
CA ALA A 64 -14.02 5.42 15.17
C ALA A 64 -14.47 6.70 15.89
#